data_AF-A0A4U1C6J8-F1
#
_entry.id   AF-A0A4U1C6J8-F1
#
_cell.length_a   1.000
_cell.length_b   1.000
_cell.length_c   1.000
_cell.angle_alpha   90.00
_cell.angle_beta   90.00
_cell.angle_gamma   90.00
#
_symmetry.space_group_name_H-M   'P 1'
#
loop_
_entity.id
_entity.type
_entity.pdbx_description
1 polymer ?
#
loop_
_entity_poly.entity_id
_entity_poly.type
_entity_poly.pdbx_seq_one_letter_code
_entity_poly.pdbx_strand_id
1 'polypeptide(L)' 'MAYQKFRDRQKSPAKRFLLILGLVMFAIYFVLGILIIFWDEFPLLYGVEKIWKIAFASLLIIYSFFRFYRLIKQQQHEEE' A
#
# COMPACT_ATOMS: atom_id res chain seq x y z
N MET A 1 -8.62 30.62 37.47
CA MET A 1 -7.37 30.29 36.78
C MET A 1 -7.66 29.20 35.76
N ALA A 2 -7.72 29.55 34.47
CA ALA A 2 -8.02 28.59 33.42
C ALA A 2 -6.74 27.81 33.07
N TYR A 3 -6.68 26.55 33.44
CA TYR A 3 -5.61 25.63 33.05
C TYR A 3 -5.83 25.25 31.58
N GLN A 4 -5.31 26.05 30.65
CA GLN A 4 -5.21 25.64 29.24
C GLN A 4 -4.17 24.53 29.16
N LYS A 5 -4.67 23.30 29.24
CA LYS A 5 -3.92 22.08 28.97
C LYS A 5 -3.60 22.07 27.48
N PHE A 6 -2.45 22.62 27.11
CA PHE A 6 -1.82 22.37 25.82
C PHE A 6 -1.42 20.89 25.79
N ARG A 7 -2.41 20.03 25.49
CA ARG A 7 -2.12 18.66 25.08
C ARG A 7 -1.56 18.80 23.68
N ASP A 8 -0.24 18.91 23.60
CA ASP A 8 0.48 18.85 22.35
C ASP A 8 -0.06 17.66 21.56
N ARG A 9 -0.82 17.96 20.52
CA ARG A 9 -1.17 17.04 19.44
C ARG A 9 0.12 16.78 18.67
N GLN A 10 1.15 16.25 19.33
CA GLN A 10 2.30 15.70 18.64
C GLN A 10 1.75 14.55 17.82
N LYS A 11 1.50 14.82 16.53
CA LYS A 11 1.29 13.76 15.54
C LYS A 11 2.44 12.80 15.75
N SER A 12 2.15 11.61 16.28
CA SER A 12 3.18 10.64 16.64
C SER A 12 4.15 10.51 15.46
N PRO A 13 5.48 10.70 15.65
CA PRO A 13 6.47 10.55 14.58
C PRO A 13 6.33 9.19 13.86
N ALA A 14 5.87 8.17 14.60
CA ALA A 14 5.58 6.84 14.08
C ALA A 14 4.46 6.84 13.02
N LYS A 15 3.46 7.74 13.08
CA LYS A 15 2.42 7.85 12.04
C LYS A 15 3.01 8.17 10.67
N ARG A 16 3.96 9.12 10.62
CA ARG A 16 4.62 9.52 9.37
C ARG A 16 5.51 8.40 8.84
N PHE A 17 6.20 7.69 9.73
CA PHE A 17 7.01 6.53 9.37
C PHE A 17 6.16 5.40 8.79
N LEU A 18 5.00 5.09 9.38
CA LEU A 18 4.07 4.07 8.89
C LEU A 18 3.55 4.39 7.49
N LEU A 19 3.29 5.67 7.19
CA LEU A 19 2.88 6.08 5.85
C LEU A 19 3.99 5.86 4.80
N ILE A 20 5.23 6.23 5.12
CA ILE A 20 6.38 6.02 4.24
C ILE A 20 6.62 4.52 4.02
N LEU A 21 6.58 3.73 5.10
CA LEU A 21 6.69 2.26 5.02
C LEU A 21 5.57 1.65 4.17
N GLY A 22 4.35 2.14 4.33
CA GLY A 22 3.20 1.73 3.51
C GLY A 22 3.35 2.08 2.03
N LEU A 23 3.90 3.26 1.72
CA LEU A 23 4.18 3.70 0.35
C LEU A 23 5.30 2.85 -0.28
N VAL A 24 6.35 2.54 0.49
CA VAL A 24 7.43 1.64 0.03
C VAL A 24 6.89 0.24 -0.22
N MET A 25 6.08 -0.31 0.68
CA MET A 25 5.44 -1.62 0.50
C MET A 25 4.52 -1.62 -0.73
N PHE A 26 3.74 -0.55 -0.92
CA PHE A 26 2.93 -0.36 -2.12
C PHE A 26 3.78 -0.39 -3.40
N ALA A 27 4.88 0.37 -3.42
CA ALA A 27 5.79 0.42 -4.57
C ALA A 27 6.37 -0.97 -4.88
N ILE A 28 6.71 -1.77 -3.86
CA ILE A 28 7.18 -3.15 -4.05
C ILE A 28 6.12 -4.00 -4.75
N TYR A 29 4.87 -4.02 -4.26
CA TYR A 29 3.79 -4.80 -4.88
C TYR A 29 3.43 -4.28 -6.29
N PHE A 30 3.50 -2.97 -6.51
CA PHE A 30 3.24 -2.35 -7.79
C PHE A 30 4.31 -2.72 -8.84
N VAL A 31 5.58 -2.62 -8.46
CA VAL A 31 6.71 -3.05 -9.31
C VAL A 31 6.65 -4.55 -9.55
N LEU A 32 6.29 -5.36 -8.56
CA LEU A 32 6.07 -6.80 -8.75
C LEU A 32 4.99 -7.08 -9.81
N GLY A 33 3.85 -6.39 -9.72
CA GLY A 33 2.76 -6.53 -10.71
C GLY A 33 3.20 -6.16 -12.13
N ILE A 34 3.95 -5.06 -12.27
CA ILE A 34 4.52 -4.64 -13.56
C ILE A 34 5.53 -5.66 -14.07
N LEU A 35 6.44 -6.15 -13.21
CA LEU A 35 7.41 -7.18 -13.56
C LEU A 35 6.72 -8.46 -14.05
N ILE A 36 5.62 -8.88 -13.41
CA ILE A 36 4.84 -10.04 -13.83
C ILE A 36 4.22 -9.83 -15.22
N ILE A 37 3.82 -8.60 -15.58
CA ILE A 37 3.29 -8.28 -16.91
C ILE A 37 4.40 -8.22 -17.96
N PHE A 38 5.55 -7.61 -17.63
CA PHE A 38 6.67 -7.43 -18.55
C PHE A 38 7.42 -8.73 -18.84
N TRP A 39 7.39 -9.67 -17.90
CA TRP A 39 8.18 -10.88 -17.98
C TRP A 39 7.30 -12.04 -18.46
N ASP A 40 7.18 -12.16 -19.78
CA ASP A 40 6.31 -13.12 -20.47
C ASP A 40 6.60 -14.60 -20.06
N GLU A 41 7.86 -14.90 -19.74
CA GLU A 41 8.35 -16.23 -19.33
C GLU A 41 8.44 -16.41 -17.80
N PHE A 42 7.65 -15.69 -17.00
CA PHE A 42 7.73 -15.86 -15.55
C PHE A 42 7.47 -17.33 -15.15
N PRO A 43 8.43 -18.00 -14.48
CA PRO A 43 8.41 -19.46 -14.29
C PRO A 43 7.23 -19.95 -13.44
N LEU A 44 6.64 -19.08 -12.61
CA LEU A 44 5.48 -19.41 -11.77
C LEU A 44 4.16 -19.56 -12.56
N LEU A 45 4.09 -19.05 -13.81
CA LEU A 45 2.90 -19.14 -14.67
C LEU A 45 3.22 -19.81 -16.02
N TYR A 46 4.26 -20.66 -16.05
CA TYR A 46 4.63 -21.43 -17.23
C TYR A 46 3.54 -22.47 -17.52
N GLY A 47 2.69 -22.21 -18.53
CA GLY A 47 1.54 -23.04 -18.90
C GLY A 47 0.17 -22.44 -18.63
N VAL A 48 0.10 -21.26 -17.98
CA VAL A 48 -1.15 -20.54 -17.76
C VAL A 48 -1.38 -19.54 -18.90
N GLU A 49 -2.60 -19.48 -19.43
CA GLU A 49 -3.00 -18.56 -20.49
C GLU A 49 -2.62 -17.11 -20.13
N LYS A 50 -2.10 -16.36 -21.11
CA LYS A 50 -1.62 -14.98 -20.91
C LYS A 50 -2.68 -14.09 -20.24
N ILE A 51 -3.96 -14.33 -20.51
CA ILE A 51 -5.07 -13.55 -19.97
C ILE A 51 -5.18 -13.67 -18.44
N TRP A 52 -4.94 -14.86 -17.89
CA TRP A 52 -4.95 -15.09 -16.45
C TRP A 52 -3.72 -14.47 -15.76
N LYS A 53 -2.56 -14.45 -16.43
CA LYS A 53 -1.36 -13.75 -15.92
C LYS A 53 -1.66 -12.25 -15.74
N ILE A 54 -2.23 -11.63 -16.78
CA ILE A 54 -2.59 -10.20 -16.77
C ILE A 54 -3.67 -9.92 -15.73
N ALA A 55 -4.68 -10.79 -15.62
CA ALA A 55 -5.72 -10.66 -14.60
C ALA A 55 -5.14 -10.73 -13.18
N PHE A 56 -4.24 -11.68 -12.92
CA PHE A 56 -3.58 -11.82 -11.63
C PHE A 56 -2.70 -10.62 -11.29
N ALA A 57 -1.89 -10.15 -12.24
CA ALA A 57 -1.08 -8.95 -12.07
C ALA A 57 -1.95 -7.70 -11.82
N SER A 58 -3.06 -7.56 -12.55
CA SER A 58 -4.02 -6.47 -12.37
C SER A 58 -4.66 -6.51 -10.98
N LEU A 59 -5.05 -7.70 -10.51
CA LEU A 59 -5.56 -7.88 -9.15
C LEU A 59 -4.52 -7.50 -8.09
N LEU A 60 -3.25 -7.86 -8.29
CA LEU A 60 -2.14 -7.48 -7.41
C LEU A 60 -1.97 -5.97 -7.31
N ILE A 61 -2.04 -5.28 -8.45
CA ILE A 61 -1.97 -3.82 -8.54
C ILE A 61 -3.19 -3.20 -7.84
N ILE A 62 -4.41 -3.62 -8.16
CA ILE A 62 -5.63 -3.09 -7.52
C ILE A 62 -5.59 -3.30 -6.00
N TYR A 63 -5.14 -4.48 -5.56
CA TYR A 63 -5.02 -4.81 -4.14
C TYR A 63 -4.00 -3.91 -3.44
N SER A 64 -2.87 -3.59 -4.07
CA SER A 64 -1.87 -2.69 -3.48
C SER A 64 -2.45 -1.28 -3.27
N PHE A 65 -3.25 -0.77 -4.21
CA PHE A 65 -3.96 0.51 -4.04
C PHE A 65 -4.97 0.46 -2.89
N PHE A 66 -5.78 -0.61 -2.81
CA PHE A 66 -6.75 -0.78 -1.73
C PHE A 66 -6.07 -0.86 -0.35
N ARG A 67 -4.93 -1.57 -0.27
CA ARG A 67 -4.09 -1.68 0.92
C ARG A 67 -3.55 -0.31 1.36
N PHE A 68 -3.07 0.49 0.41
CA PHE A 68 -2.56 1.83 0.69
C PHE A 68 -3.67 2.80 1.14
N TYR A 69 -4.82 2.76 0.47
CA TYR A 69 -5.99 3.55 0.87
C TYR A 69 -6.46 3.22 2.29
N ARG A 70 -6.52 1.93 2.64
CA ARG A 70 -6.85 1.49 4.01
C ARG A 70 -5.86 2.06 5.03
N LEU A 71 -4.57 2.04 4.73
CA LEU A 71 -3.55 2.56 5.64
C LEU A 71 -3.76 4.06 5.90
N ILE A 72 -4.04 4.86 4.87
CA ILE A 72 -4.33 6.30 5.03
C ILE A 72 -5.61 6.52 5.84
N LYS A 73 -6.69 5.79 5.55
CA LYS A 73 -7.97 5.94 6.23
C LYS A 73 -7.87 5.63 7.73
N GLN A 74 -7.09 4.60 8.10
CA GLN A 74 -6.87 4.23 9.49
C GLN A 74 -6.12 5.33 10.28
N GLN A 75 -5.29 6.12 9.60
CA GLN A 75 -4.60 7.27 10.23
C GLN A 75 -5.53 8.46 10.50
N GLN A 76 -6.59 8.65 9.69
CA GLN A 76 -7.53 9.77 9.87
C GLN A 76 -8.49 9.56 11.05
N HIS A 77 -8.93 8.32 11.30
CA HIS A 77 -9.92 8.01 12.32
C HIS A 77 -9.40 8.15 13.77
N GLU A 78 -8.08 8.22 13.97
CA GLU A 78 -7.45 8.48 15.27
C GLU A 78 -7.25 9.99 15.56
N GLU A 79 -7.46 10.88 14.59
CA GLU A 79 -7.28 12.33 14.80
C GLU A 79 -8.59 13.06 15.18
N GLU A 80 -9.76 12.43 15.00
CA GLU A 80 -11.06 12.86 15.55
C GLU A 80 -11.21 12.41 17.02
#